data_AF-A0A7K3RRD6-F1
#
_entry.id   AF-A0A7K3RRD6-F1
#
_cell.length_a   1.000
_cell.length_b   1.000
_cell.length_c   1.000
_cell.angle_alpha   90.00
_cell.angle_beta   90.00
_cell.angle_gamma   90.00
#
_symmetry.space_group_name_H-M   'P 1'
#
loop_
_entity.id
_entity.type
_entity.pdbx_description
1 polymer ?
#
loop_
_entity_poly.entity_id
_entity_poly.type
_entity_poly.pdbx_seq_one_letter_code
_entity_poly.pdbx_strand_id
1 'polypeptide(L)'
;MYPMLKPALRRAWRGRNTVQFGVTPAHAVTLGPVDIATGSFLELLDGTRGLPLLYEEARALDLSEHHVDVLLARLTEAGLLDDPRSAGPPADVLRRRAEVMDRQRPDVASLSVVRPEPGGGLRRIGARRTMRVQVRGAGRVGASIASVLSGAGVGRVEVLDGGRAEPWDV
;
A
#
# COMPACT_ATOMS: atom_id res chain seq x y z
N MET A 1 9.98 6.58 11.04
CA MET A 1 9.05 6.51 9.88
C MET A 1 9.86 6.62 8.59
N TYR A 2 9.45 5.91 7.54
CA TYR A 2 9.94 6.07 6.16
C TYR A 2 8.78 6.49 5.25
N PRO A 3 8.47 7.79 5.17
CA PRO A 3 7.27 8.29 4.51
C PRO A 3 7.29 8.03 3.00
N MET A 4 6.18 7.53 2.48
CA MET A 4 5.96 7.30 1.06
C MET A 4 4.59 7.83 0.65
N LEU A 5 4.49 8.61 -0.43
CA LEU A 5 3.19 8.92 -1.03
C LEU A 5 2.58 7.64 -1.62
N LYS A 6 1.29 7.42 -1.37
CA LYS A 6 0.62 6.18 -1.80
C LYS A 6 0.68 6.02 -3.33
N PRO A 7 1.35 4.98 -3.85
CA PRO A 7 1.57 4.82 -5.29
C PRO A 7 0.27 4.53 -6.06
N ALA A 8 -0.77 4.04 -5.37
CA ALA A 8 -2.10 3.85 -5.94
C ALA A 8 -2.83 5.17 -6.24
N LEU A 9 -2.47 6.27 -5.58
CA LEU A 9 -3.08 7.57 -5.77
C LEU A 9 -2.29 8.36 -6.83
N ARG A 10 -2.79 8.34 -8.07
CA ARG A 10 -2.20 9.12 -9.17
C ARG A 10 -2.21 10.61 -8.83
N ARG A 11 -1.12 11.29 -9.16
CA ARG A 11 -0.95 12.73 -8.90
C ARG A 11 -1.22 13.52 -10.17
N ALA A 12 -1.92 14.64 -10.04
CA ALA A 12 -2.16 15.58 -11.13
C ALA A 12 -2.15 17.01 -10.60
N TRP A 13 -1.44 17.90 -11.29
CA TRP A 13 -1.48 19.33 -10.99
C TRP A 13 -2.80 19.93 -11.45
N ARG A 14 -3.43 20.72 -10.57
CA ARG A 14 -4.63 21.51 -10.84
C ARG A 14 -4.25 22.98 -10.74
N GLY A 15 -4.02 23.61 -11.90
CA GLY A 15 -3.46 24.97 -11.92
C GLY A 15 -2.02 25.00 -11.40
N ARG A 16 -1.63 26.11 -10.76
CA ARG A 16 -0.22 26.41 -10.44
C ARG A 16 0.25 25.95 -9.05
N ASN A 17 -0.67 25.80 -8.10
CA ASN A 17 -0.30 25.62 -6.69
C ASN A 17 -1.14 24.55 -6.00
N THR A 18 -1.79 23.66 -6.75
CA THR A 18 -2.67 22.65 -6.17
C THR A 18 -2.39 21.30 -6.80
N VAL A 19 -2.20 20.29 -5.96
CA VAL A 19 -1.96 18.90 -6.38
C VAL A 19 -3.17 18.07 -5.99
N GLN A 20 -3.74 17.37 -6.96
CA GLN A 20 -4.76 16.35 -6.72
C GLN A 20 -4.08 14.97 -6.64
N PHE A 21 -4.49 14.19 -5.63
CA PHE A 21 -4.14 12.79 -5.43
C PHE A 21 -5.39 11.94 -5.68
N GLY A 22 -5.27 10.90 -6.51
CA GLY A 22 -6.38 10.02 -6.88
C GLY A 22 -7.28 10.62 -7.97
N VAL A 23 -7.97 9.72 -8.69
CA VAL A 23 -8.91 10.08 -9.78
C VAL A 23 -10.36 9.77 -9.44
N THR A 24 -10.60 8.83 -8.51
CA THR A 24 -11.95 8.43 -8.09
C THR A 24 -12.45 9.36 -6.97
N PRO A 25 -13.64 9.97 -7.08
CA PRO A 25 -14.15 10.93 -6.10
C PRO A 25 -14.10 10.46 -4.64
N ALA A 26 -14.35 9.18 -4.39
CA ALA A 26 -14.33 8.60 -3.04
C ALA A 26 -12.95 8.62 -2.35
N HIS A 27 -11.87 8.75 -3.11
CA HIS A 27 -10.49 8.71 -2.59
C HIS A 27 -9.63 9.88 -3.09
N ALA A 28 -10.25 10.82 -3.83
CA ALA A 28 -9.53 11.94 -4.39
C ALA A 28 -9.34 13.03 -3.32
N VAL A 29 -8.10 13.47 -3.11
CA VAL A 29 -7.76 14.53 -2.18
C VAL A 29 -7.01 15.62 -2.91
N THR A 30 -7.36 16.87 -2.62
CA THR A 30 -6.70 18.04 -3.17
C THR A 30 -5.86 18.70 -2.09
N LEU A 31 -4.58 18.92 -2.35
CA LEU A 31 -3.63 19.59 -1.49
C LEU A 31 -3.24 20.94 -2.11
N GLY A 32 -3.45 22.03 -1.37
CA GLY A 32 -3.05 23.38 -1.79
C GLY A 32 -3.12 24.37 -0.62
N PRO A 33 -2.39 25.50 -0.70
CA PRO A 33 -1.40 25.81 -1.72
C PRO A 33 -0.11 24.99 -1.58
N VAL A 34 0.49 24.59 -2.71
CA VAL A 34 1.77 23.89 -2.83
C VAL A 34 2.68 24.76 -3.69
N ASP A 35 3.74 25.30 -3.10
CA ASP A 35 4.79 26.02 -3.80
C ASP A 35 5.82 25.05 -4.40
N ILE A 36 6.83 25.60 -5.09
CA ILE A 36 7.85 24.81 -5.78
C ILE A 36 8.68 23.99 -4.78
N ALA A 37 9.02 24.56 -3.62
CA ALA A 37 9.80 23.90 -2.58
C ALA A 37 9.02 22.71 -2.00
N THR A 38 7.75 22.92 -1.61
CA THR A 38 6.87 21.85 -1.12
C THR A 38 6.63 20.80 -2.18
N GLY A 39 6.41 21.20 -3.45
CA GLY A 39 6.24 20.27 -4.57
C GLY A 39 7.47 19.38 -4.78
N SER A 40 8.67 19.96 -4.69
CA SER A 40 9.94 19.22 -4.79
C SER A 40 10.12 18.27 -3.61
N PHE A 41 9.78 18.72 -2.40
CA PHE A 41 9.82 17.88 -1.20
C PHE A 41 8.86 16.68 -1.28
N LEU A 42 7.67 16.84 -1.87
CA LEU A 42 6.73 15.74 -2.09
C LEU A 42 7.33 14.60 -2.93
N GLU A 43 8.22 14.90 -3.88
CA GLU A 43 8.90 13.87 -4.69
C GLU A 43 9.93 13.05 -3.88
N LEU A 44 10.40 13.57 -2.73
CA LEU A 44 11.32 12.85 -1.84
C LEU A 44 10.63 11.81 -0.97
N LEU A 45 9.30 11.88 -0.87
CA LEU A 45 8.45 10.97 -0.08
C LEU A 45 8.19 9.68 -0.86
N ASP A 46 9.26 8.91 -1.08
CA ASP A 46 9.27 7.66 -1.86
C ASP A 46 9.46 6.40 -0.99
N GLY A 47 9.56 6.54 0.33
CA GLY A 47 9.77 5.45 1.28
C GLY A 47 11.22 4.95 1.41
N THR A 48 12.16 5.56 0.69
CA THR A 48 13.59 5.21 0.76
C THR A 48 14.30 5.94 1.90
N ARG A 49 13.85 7.16 2.23
CA ARG A 49 14.44 8.05 3.24
C ARG A 49 13.64 8.04 4.55
N GLY A 50 14.38 8.05 5.66
CA GLY A 50 13.79 8.25 6.99
C GLY A 50 13.64 9.74 7.31
N LEU A 51 12.90 10.05 8.39
CA LEU A 51 12.69 11.44 8.82
C LEU A 51 13.98 12.27 8.99
N PRO A 52 15.08 11.77 9.60
CA PRO A 52 16.28 12.58 9.76
C PRO A 52 16.85 13.11 8.43
N LEU A 53 16.93 12.25 7.42
CA LEU A 53 17.40 12.63 6.09
C LEU A 53 16.40 13.55 5.37
N LEU A 54 15.09 13.35 5.58
CA LEU A 54 14.09 14.25 5.00
C LEU A 54 14.17 15.67 5.56
N TYR A 55 14.49 15.85 6.85
CA TYR A 55 14.71 17.19 7.41
C TYR A 55 15.98 17.86 6.85
N GLU A 56 17.02 17.10 6.53
CA GLU A 56 18.23 17.62 5.86
C GLU A 56 17.90 18.10 4.43
N GLU A 57 17.21 17.26 3.64
CA GLU A 57 16.80 17.61 2.28
C GLU A 57 15.79 18.77 2.25
N ALA A 58 14.88 18.83 3.23
CA ALA A 58 13.95 19.95 3.37
C ALA A 58 14.67 21.27 3.61
N ARG A 59 15.71 21.28 4.46
CA ARG A 59 16.54 22.47 4.69
C ARG A 59 17.26 22.92 3.42
N ALA A 60 17.72 22.00 2.59
CA ALA A 60 18.31 22.32 1.28
C ALA A 60 17.29 22.95 0.30
N LEU A 61 16.00 22.71 0.50
CA LEU A 61 14.88 23.30 -0.24
C LEU A 61 14.29 24.55 0.43
N ASP A 62 14.94 25.10 1.46
CA ASP A 62 14.49 26.26 2.23
C ASP A 62 13.15 26.04 2.98
N LEU A 63 12.84 24.78 3.33
CA LEU A 63 11.70 24.42 4.16
C LEU A 63 12.12 24.28 5.63
N SER A 64 11.35 24.91 6.53
CA SER A 64 11.55 24.75 7.97
C SER A 64 11.10 23.36 8.44
N GLU A 65 11.71 22.86 9.53
CA GLU A 65 11.30 21.59 10.15
C GLU A 65 9.82 21.60 10.55
N HIS A 66 9.32 22.72 11.06
CA HIS A 66 7.91 22.89 11.39
C HIS A 66 6.99 22.73 10.16
N HIS A 67 7.40 23.26 9.00
CA HIS A 67 6.64 23.09 7.76
C HIS A 67 6.59 21.63 7.34
N VAL A 68 7.70 20.91 7.47
CA VAL A 68 7.76 19.46 7.19
C VAL A 68 6.82 18.69 8.13
N ASP A 69 6.83 18.99 9.42
CA ASP A 69 5.98 18.32 10.40
C ASP A 69 4.49 18.54 10.11
N VAL A 70 4.10 19.78 9.83
CA VAL A 70 2.72 20.14 9.47
C VAL A 70 2.31 19.46 8.17
N LEU A 71 3.19 19.41 7.18
CA LEU A 71 2.92 18.75 5.91
C LEU A 71 2.73 17.24 6.10
N LEU A 72 3.65 16.56 6.80
CA LEU A 72 3.56 15.13 7.05
C LEU A 72 2.31 14.77 7.89
N ALA A 73 1.96 15.60 8.87
CA ALA A 73 0.74 15.43 9.65
C ALA A 73 -0.51 15.53 8.77
N ARG A 74 -0.62 16.59 7.94
CA ARG A 74 -1.75 16.79 7.02
C ARG A 74 -1.87 15.67 5.99
N LEU A 75 -0.75 15.24 5.41
CA LEU A 75 -0.75 14.13 4.45
C LEU A 75 -1.14 12.80 5.12
N THR A 76 -0.75 12.59 6.38
CA THR A 76 -1.13 11.41 7.16
C THR A 76 -2.62 11.43 7.47
N GLU A 77 -3.14 12.56 7.95
CA GLU A 77 -4.57 12.75 8.25
C GLU A 77 -5.44 12.58 7.00
N ALA A 78 -4.97 13.10 5.87
CA ALA A 78 -5.62 12.92 4.57
C ALA A 78 -5.47 11.50 3.99
N GLY A 79 -4.76 10.60 4.67
CA GLY A 79 -4.54 9.24 4.20
C GLY A 79 -3.72 9.15 2.90
N LEU A 80 -2.82 10.10 2.64
CA LEU A 80 -1.97 10.15 1.45
C LEU A 80 -0.60 9.52 1.66
N LEU A 81 -0.17 9.38 2.92
CA LEU A 81 1.11 8.75 3.28
C LEU A 81 0.96 7.29 3.65
N ASP A 82 1.97 6.52 3.25
CA ASP A 82 2.24 5.16 3.67
C ASP A 82 3.61 5.10 4.38
N ASP A 83 3.82 4.06 5.17
CA ASP A 83 5.12 3.70 5.73
C ASP A 83 5.24 2.17 5.66
N PRO A 84 5.81 1.61 4.58
CA PRO A 84 5.95 0.16 4.43
C PRO A 84 6.79 -0.49 5.54
N ARG A 85 7.59 0.27 6.29
CA ARG A 85 8.44 -0.24 7.38
C ARG A 85 7.71 -0.27 8.74
N SER A 86 6.57 0.39 8.88
CA SER A 86 5.76 0.40 10.11
C SER A 86 4.73 -0.74 10.21
N ALA A 87 4.75 -1.68 9.25
CA ALA A 87 3.71 -2.69 9.08
C ALA A 87 3.77 -3.88 10.07
N GLY A 88 4.83 -3.98 10.88
CA GLY A 88 5.00 -4.97 11.94
C GLY A 88 5.59 -6.33 11.51
N PRO A 89 5.79 -7.27 12.45
CA PRO A 89 6.60 -8.48 12.21
C PRO A 89 6.13 -9.39 11.06
N PRO A 90 4.82 -9.69 10.88
CA PRO A 90 4.37 -10.49 9.76
C PRO A 90 4.66 -9.84 8.40
N ALA A 91 4.56 -8.52 8.33
CA ALA A 91 4.91 -7.74 7.15
C ALA A 91 6.42 -7.70 6.90
N ASP A 92 7.24 -7.68 7.95
CA ASP A 92 8.71 -7.72 7.82
C ASP A 92 9.20 -9.02 7.20
N VAL A 93 8.61 -10.15 7.60
CA VAL A 93 8.90 -11.46 6.99
C VAL A 93 8.55 -11.45 5.50
N LEU A 94 7.40 -10.87 5.15
CA LEU A 94 6.97 -10.78 3.76
C LEU A 94 7.88 -9.86 2.93
N ARG A 95 8.31 -8.73 3.49
CA ARG A 95 9.21 -7.78 2.80
C ARG A 95 10.53 -8.40 2.39
N ARG A 96 11.03 -9.39 3.14
CA ARG A 96 12.25 -10.15 2.81
C ARG A 96 12.07 -11.12 1.64
N ARG A 97 10.86 -11.34 1.14
CA ARG A 97 10.54 -12.24 0.02
C ARG A 97 10.22 -11.43 -1.24
N ALA A 98 11.27 -11.02 -1.97
CA ALA A 98 11.17 -10.10 -3.10
C ALA A 98 10.11 -10.52 -4.15
N GLU A 99 10.14 -11.77 -4.62
CA GLU A 99 9.19 -12.26 -5.64
C GLU A 99 7.73 -12.29 -5.18
N VAL A 100 7.50 -12.61 -3.90
CA VAL A 100 6.16 -12.56 -3.32
C VAL A 100 5.70 -11.11 -3.21
N MET A 101 6.62 -10.22 -2.85
CA MET A 101 6.30 -8.80 -2.74
C MET A 101 5.99 -8.14 -4.07
N ASP A 102 6.71 -8.49 -5.14
CA ASP A 102 6.42 -7.96 -6.47
C ASP A 102 5.01 -8.36 -6.93
N ARG A 103 4.63 -9.63 -6.74
CA ARG A 103 3.27 -10.11 -7.04
C ARG A 103 2.18 -9.47 -6.19
N GLN A 104 2.46 -9.19 -4.91
CA GLN A 104 1.49 -8.58 -3.99
C GLN A 104 1.47 -7.04 -4.04
N ARG A 105 2.38 -6.41 -4.80
CA ARG A 105 2.50 -4.94 -4.84
C ARG A 105 1.19 -4.24 -5.23
N PRO A 106 0.43 -4.70 -6.25
CA PRO A 106 -0.86 -4.09 -6.58
C PRO A 106 -1.87 -4.17 -5.43
N ASP A 107 -1.96 -5.33 -4.76
CA ASP A 107 -2.89 -5.54 -3.64
C ASP A 107 -2.52 -4.70 -2.42
N VAL A 108 -1.22 -4.61 -2.10
CA VAL A 108 -0.72 -3.75 -1.01
C VAL A 108 -1.06 -2.29 -1.30
N ALA A 109 -0.84 -1.82 -2.53
CA ALA A 109 -1.14 -0.46 -2.95
C ALA A 109 -2.65 -0.16 -2.90
N SER A 110 -3.50 -1.10 -3.34
CA SER A 110 -4.95 -0.95 -3.23
C SER A 110 -5.40 -0.92 -1.77
N LEU A 111 -4.83 -1.79 -0.91
CA LEU A 111 -5.19 -1.85 0.49
C LEU A 111 -4.73 -0.60 1.26
N SER A 112 -3.61 0.03 0.91
CA SER A 112 -3.17 1.25 1.58
C SER A 112 -4.11 2.44 1.34
N VAL A 113 -4.89 2.44 0.26
CA VAL A 113 -5.96 3.44 0.04
C VAL A 113 -7.15 3.18 0.96
N VAL A 114 -7.57 1.91 1.10
CA VAL A 114 -8.76 1.52 1.90
C VAL A 114 -8.44 1.40 3.41
N ARG A 115 -7.17 1.29 3.76
CA ARG A 115 -6.62 1.28 5.11
C ARG A 115 -5.62 2.43 5.21
N PRO A 116 -6.14 3.64 5.50
CA PRO A 116 -5.39 4.86 5.26
C PRO A 116 -4.19 5.02 6.20
N GLU A 117 -4.14 4.28 7.30
CA GLU A 117 -3.05 4.32 8.25
C GLU A 117 -1.70 3.91 7.62
N PRO A 118 -0.57 4.56 7.97
CA PRO A 118 0.74 4.16 7.49
C PRO A 118 1.05 2.68 7.76
N GLY A 119 1.49 1.97 6.74
CA GLY A 119 1.77 0.54 6.77
C GLY A 119 0.51 -0.35 6.78
N GLY A 120 -0.69 0.22 6.71
CA GLY A 120 -1.97 -0.48 6.80
C GLY A 120 -2.12 -1.58 5.75
N GLY A 121 -1.81 -1.27 4.48
CA GLY A 121 -1.90 -2.24 3.39
C GLY A 121 -1.02 -3.47 3.60
N LEU A 122 0.27 -3.23 3.87
CA LEU A 122 1.23 -4.32 4.06
C LEU A 122 0.96 -5.12 5.34
N ARG A 123 0.52 -4.46 6.42
CA ARG A 123 0.09 -5.12 7.66
C ARG A 123 -1.07 -6.07 7.43
N ARG A 124 -2.04 -5.70 6.58
CA ARG A 124 -3.17 -6.57 6.21
C ARG A 124 -2.74 -7.78 5.39
N ILE A 125 -1.84 -7.62 4.42
CA ILE A 125 -1.30 -8.77 3.67
C ILE A 125 -0.47 -9.67 4.60
N GLY A 126 0.34 -9.09 5.49
CA GLY A 126 1.08 -9.83 6.50
C GLY A 126 0.18 -10.69 7.38
N ALA A 127 -0.92 -10.11 7.89
CA ALA A 127 -1.92 -10.85 8.68
C ALA A 127 -2.67 -11.91 7.86
N ARG A 128 -3.04 -11.61 6.61
CA ARG A 128 -3.69 -12.60 5.72
C ARG A 128 -2.79 -13.82 5.49
N ARG A 129 -1.48 -13.61 5.42
CA ARG A 129 -0.48 -14.69 5.31
C ARG A 129 -0.34 -15.57 6.56
N THR A 130 -0.88 -15.17 7.71
CA THR A 130 -0.93 -16.04 8.89
C THR A 130 -2.24 -16.82 9.00
N MET A 131 -3.20 -16.56 8.10
CA MET A 131 -4.49 -17.25 8.08
C MET A 131 -4.41 -18.62 7.41
N ARG A 132 -5.30 -19.51 7.83
CA ARG A 132 -5.54 -20.82 7.24
C ARG A 132 -7.00 -20.89 6.80
N VAL A 133 -7.24 -21.33 5.58
CA VAL A 133 -8.59 -21.50 5.04
C VAL A 133 -8.72 -22.92 4.48
N GLN A 134 -9.79 -23.61 4.84
CA GLN A 134 -10.16 -24.90 4.24
C GLN A 134 -11.33 -24.68 3.28
N VAL A 135 -11.16 -25.08 2.02
CA VAL A 135 -12.20 -25.13 1.01
C VAL A 135 -12.72 -26.56 0.94
N ARG A 136 -14.01 -26.76 1.18
CA ARG A 136 -14.66 -28.08 1.11
C ARG A 136 -15.39 -28.19 -0.22
N GLY A 137 -14.97 -29.14 -1.04
CA GLY A 137 -15.33 -29.26 -2.45
C GLY A 137 -14.36 -28.51 -3.36
N ALA A 138 -13.85 -29.19 -4.37
CA ALA A 138 -12.90 -28.77 -5.39
C ALA A 138 -13.50 -28.84 -6.80
N GLY A 139 -14.82 -28.95 -6.94
CA GLY A 139 -15.51 -28.84 -8.23
C GLY A 139 -15.47 -27.42 -8.81
N ARG A 140 -16.40 -27.12 -9.73
CA ARG A 140 -16.47 -25.88 -10.55
C ARG A 140 -16.10 -24.56 -9.85
N VAL A 141 -16.49 -24.40 -8.58
CA VAL A 141 -16.25 -23.16 -7.82
C VAL A 141 -15.09 -23.29 -6.85
N GLY A 142 -14.98 -24.44 -6.19
CA GLY A 142 -14.04 -24.66 -5.08
C GLY A 142 -12.58 -24.53 -5.51
N ALA A 143 -12.22 -25.12 -6.65
CA ALA A 143 -10.87 -25.01 -7.20
C ALA A 143 -10.49 -23.55 -7.51
N SER A 144 -11.40 -22.80 -8.16
CA SER A 144 -11.21 -21.39 -8.48
C SER A 144 -11.06 -20.52 -7.23
N ILE A 145 -11.89 -20.74 -6.21
CA ILE A 145 -11.78 -20.02 -4.92
C ILE A 145 -10.44 -20.34 -4.24
N ALA A 146 -10.04 -21.61 -4.19
CA ALA A 146 -8.77 -22.01 -3.58
C ALA A 146 -7.57 -21.35 -4.28
N SER A 147 -7.62 -21.27 -5.62
CA SER A 147 -6.62 -20.57 -6.44
C SER A 147 -6.58 -19.07 -6.12
N VAL A 148 -7.74 -18.40 -6.11
CA VAL A 148 -7.83 -16.95 -5.80
C VAL A 148 -7.36 -16.65 -4.39
N LEU A 149 -7.74 -17.45 -3.39
CA LEU A 149 -7.28 -17.27 -2.00
C LEU A 149 -5.75 -17.40 -1.90
N SER A 150 -5.17 -18.37 -2.60
CA SER A 150 -3.72 -18.56 -2.66
C SER A 150 -3.03 -17.37 -3.33
N GLY A 151 -3.57 -16.90 -4.46
CA GLY A 151 -3.09 -15.73 -5.19
C GLY A 151 -3.21 -14.43 -4.39
N ALA A 152 -4.28 -14.27 -3.61
CA ALA A 152 -4.53 -13.12 -2.74
C ALA A 152 -3.64 -13.13 -1.48
N GLY A 153 -2.76 -14.11 -1.31
CA GLY A 153 -1.79 -14.15 -0.22
C GLY A 153 -2.30 -14.77 1.08
N VAL A 154 -3.32 -15.63 1.04
CA VAL A 154 -3.64 -16.48 2.21
C VAL A 154 -2.47 -17.42 2.49
N GLY A 155 -2.12 -17.56 3.77
CA GLY A 155 -0.93 -18.32 4.20
C GLY A 155 -0.99 -19.81 3.89
N ARG A 156 -2.16 -20.41 4.15
CA ARG A 156 -2.44 -21.80 3.86
C ARG A 156 -3.87 -21.97 3.36
N VAL A 157 -4.00 -22.56 2.19
CA VAL A 157 -5.29 -22.97 1.62
C VAL A 157 -5.27 -24.49 1.54
N GLU A 158 -6.16 -25.14 2.27
CA GLU A 158 -6.37 -26.59 2.24
C GLU A 158 -7.65 -26.86 1.44
N VAL A 159 -7.62 -27.83 0.54
CA VAL A 159 -8.80 -28.22 -0.24
C VAL A 159 -9.15 -29.65 0.14
N LEU A 160 -10.39 -29.87 0.55
CA LEU A 160 -10.92 -31.18 0.92
C LEU A 160 -12.02 -31.55 -0.07
N ASP A 161 -11.78 -32.56 -0.90
CA ASP A 161 -12.77 -33.14 -1.81
C ASP A 161 -12.60 -34.66 -1.85
N GLY A 162 -13.70 -35.38 -2.03
CA GLY A 162 -13.74 -36.83 -2.26
C GLY A 162 -14.11 -37.22 -3.70
N GLY A 163 -14.44 -36.25 -4.56
CA GLY A 163 -14.75 -36.46 -5.98
C GLY A 163 -13.51 -36.77 -6.82
N ARG A 164 -13.73 -37.39 -7.98
CA ARG A 164 -12.70 -37.61 -9.01
C ARG A 164 -12.98 -36.63 -10.15
N ALA A 165 -11.92 -36.06 -10.71
CA ALA A 165 -12.04 -35.21 -11.88
C ALA A 165 -12.42 -36.08 -13.09
N GLU A 166 -13.43 -35.66 -13.84
CA GLU A 166 -13.90 -36.28 -15.06
C GLU A 166 -13.46 -35.45 -16.29
N PRO A 167 -13.48 -36.02 -17.51
CA PRO A 167 -13.01 -35.31 -18.71
C PRO A 167 -13.72 -33.99 -19.02
N TRP A 168 -14.94 -33.77 -18.52
CA TRP A 168 -15.73 -32.54 -18.73
C TRP A 168 -15.52 -31.47 -17.65
N ASP A 169 -14.65 -31.72 -16.65
CA ASP A 169 -14.38 -30.78 -15.56
C ASP A 169 -13.24 -29.78 -15.88
N VAL A 170 -12.66 -29.83 -17.09
CA VAL A 170 -11.51 -29.01 -17.54
C VAL A 170 -11.93 -27.98 -18.59
#